data_AF-U9TBI3-F1
#
_entry.id   AF-U9TBI3-F1
#
_cell.length_a   1.000
_cell.length_b   1.000
_cell.length_c   1.000
_cell.angle_alpha   90.00
_cell.angle_beta   90.00
_cell.angle_gamma   90.00
#
_symmetry.space_group_name_H-M   'P 1'
#
loop_
_entity.id
_entity.type
_entity.pdbx_description
1 polymer ?
#
loop_
_entity_poly.entity_id
_entity_poly.type
_entity_poly.pdbx_seq_one_letter_code
_entity_poly.pdbx_strand_id
1 'polypeptide(L)'
;MTTRSSKGGGRGKRSTNTPVRSSPRIVRRSSSYPNSVNRHFVNGIPILEITLRFDEDEYDVWRRQDTDEVNLHYLLRIKYPRDEDEQAWHDELERLKKEVSDVRIIEEGWFEGVWVPLEKAKDIAHRYNIYEHVAALLDSENSWFDTPKKQSAKVKVC
;
A
#
# COMPACT_ATOMS: atom_id res chain seq x y z
N MET A 1 -41.00 32.81 -50.29
CA MET A 1 -39.59 33.13 -49.94
C MET A 1 -39.19 32.34 -48.71
N THR A 2 -38.25 31.41 -48.91
CA THR A 2 -37.27 30.80 -47.98
C THR A 2 -37.45 30.96 -46.47
N THR A 3 -37.59 29.83 -45.79
CA THR A 3 -37.36 29.62 -44.35
C THR A 3 -35.90 29.87 -43.99
N ARG A 4 -35.63 30.79 -43.05
CA ARG A 4 -34.31 30.97 -42.43
C ARG A 4 -34.21 30.08 -41.19
N SER A 5 -33.25 29.16 -41.21
CA SER A 5 -32.71 28.52 -40.02
C SER A 5 -32.02 29.54 -39.11
N SER A 6 -32.14 29.38 -37.80
CA SER A 6 -31.18 29.88 -36.82
C SER A 6 -31.27 29.06 -35.53
N LYS A 7 -30.10 28.57 -35.11
CA LYS A 7 -29.77 27.82 -33.90
C LYS A 7 -30.31 28.49 -32.62
N GLY A 8 -30.81 27.67 -31.70
CA GLY A 8 -30.99 28.01 -30.29
C GLY A 8 -31.00 26.73 -29.46
N GLY A 9 -29.90 26.44 -28.78
CA GLY A 9 -29.74 25.24 -27.97
C GLY A 9 -30.64 25.24 -26.73
N GLY A 10 -31.30 24.11 -26.49
CA GLY A 10 -32.14 23.88 -25.31
C GLY A 10 -31.86 22.49 -24.75
N ARG A 11 -31.06 22.45 -23.69
CA ARG A 11 -30.61 21.28 -22.95
C ARG A 11 -31.57 20.98 -21.81
N GLY A 12 -32.11 19.76 -21.74
CA GLY A 12 -32.87 19.24 -20.59
C GLY A 12 -33.84 18.13 -21.01
N LYS A 13 -34.04 17.02 -20.29
CA LYS A 13 -33.62 16.58 -18.96
C LYS A 13 -33.54 15.05 -19.02
N ARG A 14 -32.45 14.43 -18.59
CA ARG A 14 -32.40 12.98 -18.34
C ARG A 14 -32.38 12.77 -16.82
N SER A 15 -33.40 12.06 -16.36
CA SER A 15 -33.69 11.73 -14.97
C SER A 15 -32.46 11.21 -14.22
N THR A 16 -32.10 11.90 -13.14
CA THR A 16 -31.04 11.51 -12.21
C THR A 16 -31.63 10.57 -11.15
N ASN A 17 -31.54 9.26 -11.40
CA ASN A 17 -31.69 8.23 -10.38
C ASN A 17 -30.45 7.34 -10.42
N THR A 18 -29.31 7.89 -9.98
CA THR A 18 -28.10 7.10 -9.72
C THR A 18 -27.85 7.13 -8.21
N PRO A 19 -27.71 5.96 -7.54
CA PRO A 19 -27.50 5.92 -6.11
C PRO A 19 -26.19 6.63 -5.74
N VAL A 20 -26.24 7.50 -4.74
CA VAL A 20 -25.07 8.13 -4.12
C VAL A 20 -24.34 7.05 -3.33
N ARG A 21 -23.44 6.32 -4.00
CA ARG A 21 -22.47 5.46 -3.33
C ARG A 21 -21.25 6.33 -3.03
N SER A 22 -21.21 6.89 -1.83
CA SER A 22 -20.04 7.53 -1.22
C SER A 22 -18.98 6.45 -0.92
N SER A 23 -18.44 5.85 -1.97
CA SER A 23 -17.17 5.14 -1.90
C SER A 23 -16.08 6.13 -2.27
N PRO A 24 -14.97 6.22 -1.51
CA PRO A 24 -13.85 7.07 -1.87
C PRO A 24 -13.44 6.77 -3.31
N ARG A 25 -13.43 7.83 -4.13
CA ARG A 25 -13.16 7.71 -5.56
C ARG A 25 -11.66 7.76 -5.75
N ILE A 26 -11.04 6.58 -5.81
CA ILE A 26 -9.63 6.44 -6.18
C ILE A 26 -9.42 7.15 -7.52
N VAL A 27 -8.61 8.20 -7.51
CA VAL A 27 -8.28 8.98 -8.71
C VAL A 27 -7.50 8.07 -9.64
N ARG A 28 -8.05 7.78 -10.84
CA ARG A 28 -7.30 7.09 -11.91
C ARG A 28 -6.10 7.96 -12.26
N ARG A 29 -4.91 7.45 -11.95
CA ARG A 29 -3.63 8.16 -11.88
C ARG A 29 -3.21 8.76 -13.22
N SER A 30 -2.57 9.93 -13.14
CA SER A 30 -1.68 10.46 -14.18
C SER A 30 -0.53 9.47 -14.40
N SER A 31 -0.13 9.30 -15.67
CA SER A 31 0.84 8.35 -16.20
C SER A 31 2.29 8.53 -15.71
N SER A 32 2.53 9.26 -14.62
CA SER A 32 3.84 9.84 -14.31
C SER A 32 4.58 9.19 -13.15
N TYR A 33 3.95 8.32 -12.36
CA TYR A 33 4.63 7.56 -11.29
C TYR A 33 4.19 6.10 -11.30
N PRO A 34 5.04 5.17 -11.78
CA PRO A 34 4.77 3.75 -11.64
C PRO A 34 4.76 3.40 -10.14
N ASN A 35 4.00 2.38 -9.75
CA ASN A 35 4.13 1.69 -8.46
C ASN A 35 5.51 1.00 -8.38
N SER A 36 6.59 1.78 -8.43
CA SER A 36 7.95 1.26 -8.42
C SER A 36 8.30 0.91 -6.98
N VAL A 37 8.51 -0.38 -6.75
CA VAL A 37 9.04 -0.86 -5.48
C VAL A 37 10.48 -0.36 -5.34
N ASN A 38 10.71 0.47 -4.33
CA ASN A 38 12.02 0.90 -3.93
C ASN A 38 12.71 -0.23 -3.14
N ARG A 39 14.02 -0.36 -3.32
CA ARG A 39 14.84 -1.37 -2.63
C ARG A 39 15.98 -0.66 -1.93
N HIS A 40 16.06 -0.78 -0.63
CA HIS A 40 17.08 -0.08 0.16
C HIS A 40 17.41 -0.84 1.45
N PHE A 41 18.31 -0.27 2.25
CA PHE A 41 18.69 -0.82 3.55
C PHE A 41 18.33 0.16 4.66
N VAL A 42 17.73 -0.37 5.73
CA VAL A 42 17.50 0.37 6.98
C VAL A 42 18.23 -0.40 8.08
N ASN A 43 19.20 0.24 8.74
CA ASN A 43 20.01 -0.39 9.79
C ASN A 43 20.58 -1.80 9.41
N GLY A 44 21.01 -1.95 8.15
CA GLY A 44 21.55 -3.21 7.62
C GLY A 44 20.51 -4.27 7.23
N ILE A 45 19.21 -4.01 7.43
CA ILE A 45 18.12 -4.88 7.01
C ILE A 45 17.66 -4.49 5.61
N PRO A 46 17.57 -5.43 4.65
CA PRO A 46 17.07 -5.15 3.31
C PRO A 46 15.55 -4.97 3.31
N ILE A 47 15.08 -3.86 2.74
CA ILE A 47 13.68 -3.44 2.70
C ILE A 47 13.22 -3.24 1.25
N LEU A 48 12.05 -3.79 0.94
CA LEU A 48 11.22 -3.37 -0.19
C LEU A 48 10.19 -2.37 0.32
N GLU A 49 10.00 -1.29 -0.42
CA GLU A 49 9.09 -0.22 -0.05
C GLU A 49 8.24 0.20 -1.25
N ILE A 50 6.97 0.50 -0.98
CA ILE A 50 6.11 1.23 -1.92
C ILE A 50 5.47 2.41 -1.21
N THR A 51 5.60 3.59 -1.81
CA THR A 51 4.90 4.79 -1.36
C THR A 51 3.55 4.87 -2.05
N LEU A 52 2.48 4.96 -1.27
CA LEU A 52 1.12 5.09 -1.75
C LEU A 52 0.56 6.45 -1.35
N ARG A 53 -0.03 7.16 -2.31
CA ARG A 53 -0.65 8.46 -2.08
C ARG A 53 -2.18 8.35 -2.10
N PHE A 54 -2.83 8.83 -1.05
CA PHE A 54 -4.28 8.97 -0.96
C PHE A 54 -4.61 10.42 -0.61
N ASP A 55 -5.27 11.12 -1.52
CA ASP A 55 -5.55 12.55 -1.38
C ASP A 55 -4.26 13.37 -1.13
N GLU A 56 -4.09 13.92 0.08
CA GLU A 56 -2.91 14.70 0.48
C GLU A 56 -1.87 13.89 1.26
N ASP A 57 -2.18 12.64 1.62
CA ASP A 57 -1.37 11.79 2.49
C ASP A 57 -0.52 10.78 1.71
N GLU A 58 0.68 10.52 2.21
CA GLU A 58 1.60 9.51 1.69
C GLU A 58 1.87 8.44 2.76
N TYR A 59 1.77 7.18 2.38
CA TYR A 59 2.02 6.03 3.24
C TYR A 59 3.06 5.11 2.61
N ASP A 60 4.12 4.84 3.36
CA ASP A 60 5.16 3.90 2.96
C ASP A 60 4.89 2.52 3.53
N VAL A 61 4.59 1.57 2.65
CA VAL A 61 4.39 0.17 3.05
C VAL A 61 5.70 -0.57 2.88
N TRP A 62 6.19 -1.14 3.98
CA TRP A 62 7.47 -1.85 4.01
C TRP A 62 7.29 -3.36 4.06
N ARG A 63 8.12 -4.06 3.30
CA ARG A 63 8.36 -5.50 3.39
C ARG A 63 9.83 -5.75 3.67
N ARG A 64 10.11 -6.54 4.71
CA ARG A 64 11.44 -7.03 5.02
C ARG A 64 11.81 -8.18 4.08
N GLN A 65 12.98 -8.09 3.47
CA GLN A 65 13.47 -9.14 2.58
C GLN A 65 14.16 -10.29 3.31
N ASP A 66 14.62 -10.08 4.54
CA ASP A 66 15.28 -11.13 5.32
C ASP A 66 14.29 -12.11 5.97
N THR A 67 13.08 -11.64 6.30
CA THR A 67 12.03 -12.43 6.96
C THR A 67 10.76 -12.59 6.13
N ASP A 68 10.64 -11.91 5.00
CA ASP A 68 9.40 -11.80 4.23
C ASP A 68 8.20 -11.35 5.09
N GLU A 69 8.46 -10.47 6.06
CA GLU A 69 7.41 -9.85 6.87
C GLU A 69 7.01 -8.50 6.28
N VAL A 70 5.71 -8.17 6.37
CA VAL A 70 5.14 -6.90 5.90
C VAL A 70 4.60 -6.12 7.08
N ASN A 71 4.84 -4.81 7.10
CA ASN A 71 4.31 -3.95 8.15
C ASN A 71 2.80 -3.67 7.92
N LEU A 72 1.99 -4.28 8.77
CA LEU A 72 0.53 -4.23 8.75
C LEU A 72 -0.01 -2.84 9.11
N HIS A 73 0.70 -2.06 9.93
CA HIS A 73 0.31 -0.71 10.31
C HIS A 73 0.06 0.15 9.06
N TYR A 74 1.06 0.19 8.17
CA TYR A 74 1.01 0.95 6.93
C TYR A 74 0.12 0.29 5.86
N LEU A 75 0.08 -1.05 5.81
CA LEU A 75 -0.82 -1.76 4.89
C LEU A 75 -2.30 -1.43 5.16
N LEU A 76 -2.71 -1.35 6.43
CA LEU A 76 -4.10 -1.06 6.81
C LEU A 76 -4.50 0.40 6.57
N ARG A 77 -3.55 1.33 6.55
CA ARG A 77 -3.83 2.73 6.19
C ARG A 77 -4.37 2.88 4.77
N ILE A 78 -4.15 1.91 3.89
CA ILE A 78 -4.78 1.89 2.56
C ILE A 78 -6.31 1.72 2.66
N LYS A 79 -6.79 0.94 3.62
CA LYS A 79 -8.22 0.74 3.86
C LYS A 79 -8.84 1.92 4.62
N TYR A 80 -8.06 2.52 5.52
CA TYR A 80 -8.45 3.64 6.37
C TYR A 80 -7.49 4.82 6.16
N PRO A 81 -7.56 5.48 4.99
CA PRO A 81 -6.57 6.48 4.59
C PRO A 81 -6.80 7.86 5.21
N ARG A 82 -7.80 8.03 6.07
CA ARG A 82 -8.15 9.33 6.65
C ARG A 82 -8.02 9.31 8.15
N ASP A 83 -7.72 10.46 8.73
CA ASP A 83 -7.65 10.63 10.18
C ASP A 83 -9.00 10.39 10.86
N GLU A 84 -10.12 10.69 10.19
CA GLU A 84 -11.46 10.37 10.71
C GLU A 84 -11.68 8.86 10.93
N ASP A 85 -10.90 8.01 10.24
CA ASP A 85 -10.93 6.57 10.37
C ASP A 85 -9.91 6.02 11.38
N GLU A 86 -9.17 6.87 12.09
CA GLU A 86 -8.05 6.44 12.96
C GLU A 86 -8.48 5.43 14.03
N GLN A 87 -9.64 5.65 14.68
CA GLN A 87 -10.14 4.70 15.66
C GLN A 87 -10.51 3.35 15.02
N ALA A 88 -11.16 3.36 13.86
CA ALA A 88 -11.53 2.15 13.15
C ALA A 88 -10.30 1.38 12.65
N TRP A 89 -9.26 2.11 12.23
CA TRP A 89 -7.97 1.56 11.88
C TRP A 89 -7.30 0.89 13.08
N HIS A 90 -7.28 1.54 14.24
CA HIS A 90 -6.68 1.00 15.46
C HIS A 90 -7.42 -0.25 15.94
N ASP A 91 -8.76 -0.21 15.98
CA ASP A 91 -9.59 -1.36 16.39
C ASP A 91 -9.38 -2.56 15.46
N GLU A 92 -9.25 -2.31 14.16
CA GLU A 92 -8.97 -3.33 13.16
C GLU A 92 -7.56 -3.91 13.31
N LEU A 93 -6.56 -3.08 13.59
CA LEU A 93 -5.20 -3.54 13.86
C LEU A 93 -5.16 -4.44 15.11
N GLU A 94 -5.82 -4.04 16.20
CA GLU A 94 -5.94 -4.84 17.42
C GLU A 94 -6.69 -6.16 17.20
N ARG A 95 -7.70 -6.16 16.33
CA ARG A 95 -8.40 -7.38 15.92
C ARG A 95 -7.46 -8.33 15.17
N LEU A 96 -6.70 -7.81 14.20
CA LEU A 96 -5.78 -8.61 13.40
C LEU A 96 -4.59 -9.13 14.21
N LYS A 97 -4.08 -8.38 15.19
CA LYS A 97 -3.07 -8.87 16.15
C LYS A 97 -3.52 -10.13 16.89
N LYS A 98 -4.82 -10.27 17.15
CA LYS A 98 -5.42 -11.44 17.82
C LYS A 98 -5.75 -12.57 16.84
N GLU A 99 -6.09 -12.24 15.59
CA GLU A 99 -6.49 -13.21 14.57
C GLU A 99 -5.30 -13.91 13.91
N VAL A 100 -4.24 -13.16 13.61
CA VAL A 100 -3.08 -13.65 12.86
C VAL A 100 -2.13 -14.34 13.82
N SER A 101 -1.81 -15.61 13.55
CA SER A 101 -0.71 -16.29 14.22
C SER A 101 0.63 -15.72 13.73
N ASP A 102 1.64 -15.70 14.59
CA ASP A 102 3.01 -15.30 14.23
C ASP A 102 3.19 -13.82 13.89
N VAL A 103 2.50 -12.96 14.64
CA VAL A 103 2.70 -11.51 14.59
C VAL A 103 3.97 -11.14 15.36
N ARG A 104 4.81 -10.28 14.76
CA ARG A 104 5.92 -9.62 15.44
C ARG A 104 5.55 -8.16 15.72
N ILE A 105 5.57 -7.78 16.98
CA ILE A 105 5.36 -6.39 17.40
C ILE A 105 6.72 -5.78 17.72
N ILE A 106 7.00 -4.63 17.11
CA ILE A 106 8.18 -3.82 17.39
C ILE A 106 7.68 -2.49 17.93
N GLU A 107 8.01 -2.18 19.18
CA GLU A 107 7.44 -1.03 19.89
C GLU A 107 8.21 0.27 19.64
N GLU A 108 9.49 0.20 19.24
CA GLU A 108 10.33 1.38 19.09
C GLU A 108 11.35 1.23 17.95
N GLY A 109 11.72 2.38 17.37
CA GLY A 109 12.77 2.51 16.36
C GLY A 109 12.26 2.47 14.91
N TRP A 110 13.18 2.32 13.96
CA TRP A 110 12.88 2.41 12.52
C TRP A 110 11.83 1.40 12.02
N PHE A 111 11.66 0.29 12.73
CA PHE A 111 10.74 -0.78 12.35
C PHE A 111 9.51 -0.85 13.25
N GLU A 112 9.20 0.22 13.97
CA GLU A 112 8.00 0.29 14.80
C GLU A 112 6.75 -0.18 14.03
N GLY A 113 5.92 -0.97 14.71
CA GLY A 113 4.65 -1.44 14.18
C GLY A 113 4.45 -2.94 14.30
N VAL A 114 3.48 -3.41 13.52
CA VAL A 114 2.98 -4.78 13.57
C VAL A 114 3.37 -5.47 12.28
N TRP A 115 4.19 -6.51 12.39
CA TRP A 115 4.74 -7.23 11.25
C TRP A 115 4.11 -8.60 11.15
N VAL A 116 3.67 -8.96 9.95
CA VAL A 116 3.03 -10.24 9.67
C VAL A 116 3.73 -10.95 8.50
N PRO A 117 3.72 -12.29 8.46
CA PRO A 117 4.26 -13.03 7.33
C PRO A 117 3.61 -12.62 6.00
N LEU A 118 4.37 -12.63 4.90
CA LEU A 118 3.92 -12.22 3.57
C LEU A 118 2.59 -12.85 3.17
N GLU A 119 2.43 -14.16 3.37
CA GLU A 119 1.20 -14.88 3.02
C GLU A 119 -0.02 -14.31 3.77
N LYS A 120 0.14 -13.96 5.05
CA LYS A 120 -0.92 -13.32 5.84
C LYS A 120 -1.19 -11.90 5.37
N ALA A 121 -0.17 -11.15 4.99
CA ALA A 121 -0.34 -9.83 4.39
C ALA A 121 -1.14 -9.90 3.08
N LYS A 122 -0.86 -10.89 2.22
CA LYS A 122 -1.60 -11.13 0.98
C LYS A 122 -3.06 -11.48 1.25
N ASP A 123 -3.33 -12.39 2.18
CA ASP A 123 -4.68 -12.77 2.61
C ASP A 123 -5.48 -11.55 3.08
N ILE A 124 -4.88 -10.70 3.93
CA ILE A 124 -5.49 -9.48 4.44
C ILE A 124 -5.75 -8.48 3.30
N ALA A 125 -4.77 -8.28 2.42
CA ALA A 125 -4.89 -7.35 1.29
C ALA A 125 -6.00 -7.76 0.31
N HIS A 126 -6.18 -9.07 0.07
CA HIS A 126 -7.31 -9.59 -0.70
C HIS A 126 -8.64 -9.40 0.03
N ARG A 127 -8.70 -9.73 1.33
CA ARG A 127 -9.91 -9.58 2.16
C ARG A 127 -10.45 -8.16 2.15
N TYR A 128 -9.56 -7.16 2.12
CA TYR A 128 -9.93 -5.75 2.10
C TYR A 128 -9.99 -5.13 0.71
N ASN A 129 -9.79 -5.92 -0.34
CA ASN A 129 -9.81 -5.45 -1.72
C ASN A 129 -8.81 -4.30 -1.96
N ILE A 130 -7.64 -4.39 -1.33
CA ILE A 130 -6.53 -3.43 -1.47
C ILE A 130 -5.32 -4.04 -2.18
N TYR A 131 -5.37 -5.33 -2.50
CA TYR A 131 -4.27 -6.08 -3.10
C TYR A 131 -3.68 -5.39 -4.34
N GLU A 132 -4.51 -4.92 -5.27
CA GLU A 132 -4.05 -4.27 -6.50
C GLU A 132 -3.16 -3.03 -6.25
N HIS A 133 -3.34 -2.36 -5.10
CA HIS A 133 -2.52 -1.20 -4.73
C HIS A 133 -1.11 -1.58 -4.28
N VAL A 134 -0.95 -2.77 -3.69
CA VAL A 134 0.30 -3.26 -3.09
C VAL A 134 0.88 -4.47 -3.79
N ALA A 135 0.24 -4.99 -4.84
CA ALA A 135 0.67 -6.18 -5.56
C ALA A 135 2.14 -6.09 -6.01
N ALA A 136 2.56 -4.91 -6.47
CA ALA A 136 3.95 -4.68 -6.84
C ALA A 136 4.93 -5.00 -5.69
N LEU A 137 4.60 -4.64 -4.44
CA LEU A 137 5.39 -4.94 -3.25
C LEU A 137 5.27 -6.41 -2.82
N LEU A 138 4.05 -6.93 -2.76
CA LEU A 138 3.76 -8.27 -2.23
C LEU A 138 4.22 -9.40 -3.18
N ASP A 139 4.22 -9.15 -4.49
CA ASP A 139 4.67 -10.10 -5.51
C ASP A 139 6.10 -9.84 -5.99
N SER A 140 6.76 -8.78 -5.50
CA SER A 140 8.17 -8.56 -5.79
C SER A 140 8.99 -9.76 -5.37
N GLU A 141 9.81 -10.26 -6.30
CA GLU A 141 10.77 -11.31 -6.00
C GLU A 141 11.74 -10.85 -4.92
N ASN A 142 12.10 -11.80 -4.05
CA ASN A 142 13.09 -11.58 -3.01
C ASN A 142 14.54 -11.80 -3.51
N SER A 143 14.70 -12.01 -4.83
CA SER A 143 15.89 -12.56 -5.50
C SER A 143 17.12 -11.64 -5.56
N TRP A 144 17.01 -10.36 -5.19
CA TRP A 144 18.15 -9.44 -5.24
C TRP A 144 19.30 -9.82 -4.28
N PHE A 145 19.00 -10.58 -3.21
CA PHE A 145 20.00 -10.95 -2.19
C PHE A 145 20.47 -12.40 -2.22
N ASP A 146 20.16 -13.17 -3.27
CA ASP A 146 20.84 -14.44 -3.59
C ASP A 146 22.30 -14.24 -4.07
N THR A 147 22.89 -13.07 -3.80
CA THR A 147 24.33 -12.84 -3.96
C THR A 147 25.06 -13.46 -2.77
N PRO A 148 26.11 -14.28 -3.00
CA PRO A 148 26.72 -15.07 -1.95
C PRO A 148 27.22 -14.16 -0.82
N LYS A 149 26.89 -14.55 0.42
CA LYS A 149 27.37 -13.94 1.67
C LYS A 149 28.81 -13.46 1.46
N LYS A 150 29.02 -12.14 1.57
CA LYS A 150 30.34 -11.49 1.47
C LYS A 150 31.37 -12.39 2.13
N GLN A 151 32.34 -12.85 1.32
CA GLN A 151 33.53 -13.54 1.83
C GLN A 151 34.10 -12.69 2.97
N SER A 152 34.19 -13.29 4.15
CA SER A 152 34.80 -12.67 5.31
C SER A 152 36.13 -12.06 4.89
N ALA A 153 36.30 -10.76 5.14
CA ALA A 153 37.55 -10.08 4.87
C ALA A 153 38.67 -10.88 5.54
N LYS A 154 39.60 -11.42 4.74
CA LYS A 154 40.83 -12.01 5.26
C LYS A 154 41.55 -10.89 6.02
N VAL A 155 41.47 -10.94 7.35
CA VAL A 155 42.32 -10.16 8.23
C VAL A 155 43.75 -10.53 7.87
N LYS A 156 44.46 -9.58 7.25
CA LYS A 156 45.90 -9.69 7.04
C LYS A 156 46.53 -9.35 8.38
N VAL A 157 46.98 -10.38 9.11
CA VAL A 157 47.83 -10.21 10.29
C VAL A 157 49.20 -9.76 9.78
N CYS A 158 49.64 -8.57 10.19
CA CYS A 158 51.02 -8.14 10.10
C CYS A 158 51.75 -8.52 11.39
#